data_AF-A0AAA9TUZ8-F1
#
_entry.id   AF-A0AAA9TUZ8-F1
#
_cell.length_a   1.000
_cell.length_b   1.000
_cell.length_c   1.000
_cell.angle_alpha   90.00
_cell.angle_beta   90.00
_cell.angle_gamma   90.00
#
_symmetry.space_group_name_H-M   'P 1'
#
loop_
_entity.id
_entity.type
_entity.pdbx_description
1 polymer ?
#
loop_
_entity_poly.entity_id
_entity_poly.type
_entity_poly.pdbx_seq_one_letter_code
_entity_poly.pdbx_strand_id
1 'polypeptide(L)'
;MELPQGDEMDDEVKKKTTSQPQSKMKDRLGELVELTKQFDQQFPDDDDDFDSPHEDIVFETDHILESLYRDIQDLQEENQHLIADVRRLGKQNTRFLTSMRRLSSIKRDTNSIGKDIKARGESINRKLGAMKALSEQAEVQHGAHSAVARIARAQYSALACIFQAAMHEYNCAEMKQRENCKIRIQRQLEIMGKDVSGDEIEDMFEQGKWDVFSENLLADVKGARAALNEIESRHRELLQLEGRIRDLHDLFLQMALLVEQQADTLDVIEFNVQKTVEYTGQAKVQVRKAVQYKKKNPCRTICCFCCPCLN
;
A
#
# COMPACT_ATOMS: atom_id res chain seq x y z
N MET A 1 16.05 83.47 14.60
CA MET A 1 16.99 82.82 13.66
C MET A 1 16.56 81.36 13.62
N GLU A 2 15.46 81.12 12.91
CA GLU A 2 15.41 80.68 11.50
C GLU A 2 15.41 79.14 11.41
N LEU A 3 14.32 78.62 10.84
CA LEU A 3 14.15 77.27 10.29
C LEU A 3 15.17 77.03 9.14
N PRO A 4 15.48 75.78 8.74
CA PRO A 4 14.57 74.96 7.91
C PRO A 4 14.46 73.51 8.41
N GLN A 5 13.28 72.86 8.48
CA GLN A 5 12.50 72.29 7.37
C GLN A 5 13.34 71.39 6.44
N GLY A 6 13.19 70.08 6.64
CA GLY A 6 13.68 69.01 5.77
C GLY A 6 12.58 67.97 5.64
N ASP A 7 11.70 68.25 4.69
CA ASP A 7 10.82 67.41 3.87
C ASP A 7 10.46 65.98 4.28
N GLU A 8 9.14 65.80 4.35
CA GLU A 8 8.38 64.56 4.20
C GLU A 8 8.84 63.76 2.96
N MET A 9 9.12 62.48 3.15
CA MET A 9 8.99 61.48 2.09
C MET A 9 8.13 60.34 2.61
N ASP A 10 6.91 60.30 2.10
CA ASP A 10 5.90 59.28 2.34
C ASP A 10 6.40 57.86 2.05
N ASP A 11 6.16 56.98 3.01
CA ASP A 11 6.24 55.53 2.91
C ASP A 11 5.20 55.00 1.91
N GLU A 12 5.50 55.04 0.61
CA GLU A 12 4.76 54.29 -0.40
C GLU A 12 5.43 52.91 -0.63
N VAL A 13 5.28 52.02 0.35
CA VAL A 13 5.64 50.60 0.20
C VAL A 13 4.65 49.96 -0.79
N LYS A 14 5.00 50.02 -2.08
CA LYS A 14 4.36 49.26 -3.16
C LYS A 14 4.40 47.77 -2.81
N LYS A 15 3.27 47.24 -2.33
CA LYS A 15 2.93 45.82 -2.37
C LYS A 15 2.96 45.36 -3.84
N LYS A 16 4.12 44.88 -4.28
CA LYS A 16 4.28 44.17 -5.54
C LYS A 16 3.77 42.75 -5.32
N THR A 17 2.44 42.59 -5.42
CA THR A 17 1.80 41.28 -5.44
C THR A 17 2.23 40.59 -6.73
N THR A 18 3.23 39.72 -6.64
CA THR A 18 3.62 38.80 -7.71
C THR A 18 2.44 37.89 -8.00
N SER A 19 1.64 38.23 -9.02
CA SER A 19 0.62 37.35 -9.57
C SER A 19 1.31 36.20 -10.32
N GLN A 20 1.50 35.07 -9.63
CA GLN A 20 1.71 33.79 -10.30
C GLN A 20 0.55 33.56 -11.28
N PRO A 21 0.79 33.24 -12.56
CA PRO A 21 -0.27 32.78 -13.43
C PRO A 21 -0.67 31.39 -12.94
N GLN A 22 -1.80 31.31 -12.23
CA GLN A 22 -2.47 30.04 -12.00
C GLN A 22 -2.80 29.43 -13.36
N SER A 23 -2.04 28.41 -13.75
CA SER A 23 -2.42 27.52 -14.84
C SER A 23 -3.64 26.71 -14.39
N LYS A 24 -4.82 27.35 -14.43
CA LYS A 24 -6.09 26.63 -14.46
C LYS A 24 -6.16 26.01 -15.85
N MET A 25 -6.02 24.70 -15.96
CA MET A 25 -6.54 23.99 -17.14
C MET A 25 -8.01 24.36 -17.25
N LYS A 26 -8.32 25.25 -18.21
CA LYS A 26 -9.71 25.61 -18.51
C LYS A 26 -10.37 24.37 -19.08
N ASP A 27 -11.59 24.10 -18.62
CA ASP A 27 -12.43 23.07 -19.21
C ASP A 27 -12.66 23.41 -20.69
N ARG A 28 -12.13 22.55 -21.57
CA ARG A 28 -12.23 22.66 -23.03
C ARG A 28 -13.13 21.59 -23.62
N LEU A 29 -13.87 20.85 -22.79
CA LEU A 29 -14.71 19.75 -23.25
C LEU A 29 -15.75 20.22 -24.26
N GLY A 30 -16.38 21.38 -24.02
CA GLY A 30 -17.35 21.96 -24.96
C GLY A 30 -16.77 22.29 -26.34
N GLU A 31 -15.59 22.91 -26.36
CA GLU A 31 -14.87 23.26 -27.59
C GLU A 31 -14.47 22.01 -28.39
N LEU A 32 -14.00 20.97 -27.70
CA LEU A 32 -13.64 19.69 -28.33
C LEU A 32 -14.85 18.96 -28.90
N VAL A 33 -15.99 18.98 -28.20
CA VAL A 33 -17.24 18.38 -28.69
C VAL A 33 -17.75 19.10 -29.95
N GLU A 34 -17.64 20.41 -30.02
CA GLU A 34 -17.99 21.18 -31.23
C GLU A 34 -17.04 20.88 -32.40
N LEU A 35 -15.74 20.75 -32.12
CA LEU A 35 -14.76 20.37 -33.14
C LEU A 35 -15.00 18.96 -33.69
N THR A 36 -15.36 17.99 -32.83
CA THR A 36 -15.71 16.64 -33.28
C THR A 36 -16.94 16.68 -34.19
N LYS A 37 -18.01 17.39 -33.79
CA LYS A 37 -19.21 17.56 -34.62
C LYS A 37 -18.91 18.20 -35.98
N GLN A 38 -18.00 19.17 -36.01
CA GLN A 38 -17.57 19.81 -37.26
C GLN A 38 -16.74 18.87 -38.13
N PHE A 39 -15.94 17.98 -37.52
CA PHE A 39 -15.16 16.98 -38.23
C PHE A 39 -16.06 15.91 -38.87
N ASP A 40 -17.04 15.40 -38.12
CA ASP A 40 -18.04 14.43 -38.60
C ASP A 40 -18.90 15.02 -39.74
N GLN A 41 -19.10 16.33 -39.76
CA GLN A 41 -19.78 17.04 -40.85
C GLN A 41 -18.89 17.27 -42.09
N GLN A 42 -17.57 17.36 -41.91
CA GLN A 42 -16.61 17.56 -43.02
C GLN A 42 -16.22 16.26 -43.71
N PHE A 43 -16.29 15.15 -42.99
CA PHE A 43 -16.11 13.80 -43.52
C PHE A 43 -17.32 12.97 -43.08
N PRO A 44 -18.49 13.17 -43.72
CA PRO A 44 -19.59 12.24 -43.50
C PRO A 44 -19.05 10.86 -43.85
N ASP A 45 -19.16 9.92 -42.91
CA ASP A 45 -18.99 8.51 -43.24
C ASP A 45 -19.99 8.24 -44.37
N ASP A 46 -19.49 8.01 -45.59
CA ASP A 46 -20.33 7.52 -46.67
C ASP A 46 -21.06 6.30 -46.10
N ASP A 47 -22.39 6.28 -46.23
CA ASP A 47 -23.26 5.20 -45.78
C ASP A 47 -22.84 3.86 -46.43
N ASP A 48 -21.78 3.25 -45.93
CA ASP A 48 -21.57 1.81 -46.05
C ASP A 48 -22.62 1.20 -45.13
N ASP A 49 -23.68 0.65 -45.74
CA ASP A 49 -24.68 -0.24 -45.16
C ASP A 49 -23.99 -1.41 -44.42
N PHE A 50 -23.45 -1.12 -43.24
CA PHE A 50 -22.92 -2.11 -42.31
C PHE A 50 -23.75 -2.03 -41.02
N ASP A 51 -25.05 -2.25 -41.19
CA ASP A 51 -25.98 -2.69 -40.14
C ASP A 51 -25.65 -4.15 -39.73
N SER A 52 -24.36 -4.47 -39.62
CA SER A 52 -23.92 -5.61 -38.84
C SER A 52 -24.16 -5.22 -37.38
N PRO A 53 -24.62 -6.15 -36.52
CA PRO A 53 -24.56 -5.94 -35.10
C PRO A 53 -23.17 -5.39 -34.77
N HIS A 54 -23.12 -4.31 -33.99
CA HIS A 54 -21.89 -3.97 -33.29
C HIS A 54 -21.60 -5.19 -32.42
N GLU A 55 -20.87 -6.17 -32.96
CA GLU A 55 -20.14 -7.12 -32.16
C GLU A 55 -19.18 -6.24 -31.38
N ASP A 56 -19.55 -5.92 -30.14
CA ASP A 56 -18.61 -5.38 -29.17
C ASP A 56 -17.40 -6.30 -29.25
N ILE A 57 -16.30 -5.79 -29.83
CA ILE A 57 -15.05 -6.51 -29.92
C ILE A 57 -14.53 -6.57 -28.49
N VAL A 58 -14.96 -7.59 -27.75
CA VAL A 58 -14.45 -7.88 -26.42
C VAL A 58 -13.02 -8.34 -26.61
N PHE A 59 -12.07 -7.45 -26.38
CA PHE A 59 -10.67 -7.81 -26.47
C PHE A 59 -10.36 -8.80 -25.33
N GLU A 60 -9.53 -9.80 -25.62
CA GLU A 60 -9.04 -10.77 -24.63
C GLU A 60 -8.35 -10.06 -23.44
N THR A 61 -7.90 -8.82 -23.62
CA THR A 61 -7.35 -7.98 -22.55
C THR A 61 -8.41 -7.42 -21.58
N ASP A 62 -9.68 -7.32 -21.95
CA ASP A 62 -10.71 -6.68 -21.12
C ASP A 62 -11.09 -7.54 -19.91
N HIS A 63 -11.24 -8.86 -20.08
CA HIS A 63 -11.58 -9.74 -18.96
C HIS A 63 -10.42 -9.91 -17.97
N ILE A 64 -9.18 -9.95 -18.46
CA ILE A 64 -7.97 -9.99 -17.61
C ILE A 64 -7.86 -8.71 -16.79
N LEU A 65 -8.18 -7.57 -17.41
CA LEU A 65 -8.14 -6.28 -16.76
C LEU A 65 -9.28 -6.14 -15.73
N GLU A 66 -10.48 -6.64 -16.04
CA GLU A 66 -11.61 -6.67 -15.11
C GLU A 66 -11.30 -7.54 -13.87
N SER A 67 -10.72 -8.73 -14.06
CA SER A 67 -10.30 -9.58 -12.94
C SER A 67 -9.22 -8.90 -12.10
N LEU A 68 -8.24 -8.25 -12.75
CA LEU A 68 -7.18 -7.50 -12.07
C LEU A 68 -7.76 -6.35 -11.24
N TYR A 69 -8.71 -5.58 -11.77
CA TYR A 69 -9.34 -4.50 -11.00
C TYR A 69 -10.11 -5.00 -9.79
N ARG A 70 -10.77 -6.15 -9.91
CA ARG A 70 -11.43 -6.82 -8.79
C ARG A 70 -10.44 -7.22 -7.70
N ASP A 71 -9.33 -7.86 -8.09
CA ASP A 71 -8.27 -8.25 -7.16
C ASP A 71 -7.63 -7.04 -6.47
N ILE A 72 -7.45 -5.93 -7.20
CA ILE A 72 -6.96 -4.66 -6.66
C ILE A 72 -7.93 -4.12 -5.61
N GLN A 73 -9.23 -4.08 -5.91
CA GLN A 73 -10.23 -3.56 -4.99
C GLN A 73 -10.31 -4.42 -3.72
N ASP A 74 -10.34 -5.74 -3.86
CA ASP A 74 -10.34 -6.68 -2.74
C ASP A 74 -9.10 -6.48 -1.84
N LEU A 75 -7.92 -6.30 -2.44
CA LEU A 75 -6.69 -6.02 -1.71
C LEU A 75 -6.70 -4.66 -1.01
N GLN A 76 -7.31 -3.64 -1.60
CA GLN A 76 -7.49 -2.33 -0.96
C GLN A 76 -8.37 -2.45 0.28
N GLU A 77 -9.49 -3.17 0.18
CA GLU A 77 -10.40 -3.42 1.30
C GLU A 77 -9.73 -4.24 2.40
N GLU A 78 -9.02 -5.33 2.06
CA GLU A 78 -8.28 -6.14 3.04
C GLU A 78 -7.20 -5.32 3.76
N ASN A 79 -6.48 -4.45 3.05
CA ASN A 79 -5.50 -3.54 3.66
C ASN A 79 -6.15 -2.54 4.62
N GLN A 80 -7.30 -1.97 4.26
CA GLN A 80 -8.05 -1.08 5.15
C GLN A 80 -8.51 -1.82 6.42
N HIS A 81 -8.98 -3.05 6.29
CA HIS A 81 -9.34 -3.89 7.43
C HIS A 81 -8.13 -4.26 8.30
N LEU A 82 -6.98 -4.57 7.70
CA LEU A 82 -5.74 -4.81 8.43
C LEU A 82 -5.35 -3.58 9.26
N ILE A 83 -5.34 -2.39 8.65
CA ILE A 83 -5.04 -1.12 9.35
C ILE A 83 -6.02 -0.89 10.51
N ALA A 84 -7.31 -1.13 10.29
CA ALA A 84 -8.32 -0.99 11.32
C ALA A 84 -8.06 -1.92 12.51
N ASP A 85 -7.67 -3.17 12.26
CA ASP A 85 -7.40 -4.15 13.29
C ASP A 85 -6.09 -3.87 14.05
N VAL A 86 -5.05 -3.39 13.37
CA VAL A 86 -3.82 -2.91 14.02
C VAL A 86 -4.12 -1.74 14.97
N ARG A 87 -4.91 -0.76 14.51
CA ARG A 87 -5.36 0.35 15.36
C ARG A 87 -6.22 -0.14 16.54
N ARG A 88 -7.09 -1.12 16.30
CA ARG A 88 -7.92 -1.74 17.35
C ARG A 88 -7.04 -2.46 18.39
N LEU A 89 -6.00 -3.17 17.97
CA LEU A 89 -5.02 -3.80 18.84
C LEU A 89 -4.33 -2.75 19.74
N GLY A 90 -3.84 -1.66 19.16
CA GLY A 90 -3.21 -0.57 19.91
C GLY A 90 -4.14 0.06 20.95
N LYS A 91 -5.43 0.24 20.62
CA LYS A 91 -6.45 0.69 21.58
C LYS A 91 -6.66 -0.32 22.71
N GLN A 92 -6.73 -1.63 22.42
CA GLN A 92 -6.88 -2.66 23.45
C GLN A 92 -5.65 -2.74 24.36
N ASN A 93 -4.43 -2.66 23.81
CA ASN A 93 -3.20 -2.59 24.58
C ASN A 93 -3.21 -1.38 25.53
N THR A 94 -3.65 -0.22 25.05
CA THR A 94 -3.78 0.98 25.90
C THR A 94 -4.82 0.80 27.02
N ARG A 95 -6.00 0.23 26.70
CA ARG A 95 -7.03 -0.08 27.69
C ARG A 95 -6.56 -1.08 28.73
N PHE A 96 -5.77 -2.06 28.32
CA PHE A 96 -5.19 -3.06 29.18
C PHE A 96 -4.25 -2.44 30.23
N LEU A 97 -3.51 -1.39 29.84
CA LEU A 97 -2.64 -0.66 30.78
C LEU A 97 -3.43 0.13 31.83
N THR A 98 -4.55 0.75 31.43
CA THR A 98 -5.32 1.66 32.28
C THR A 98 -6.42 0.97 33.10
N SER A 99 -6.85 -0.23 32.69
CA SER A 99 -7.96 -0.93 33.34
C SER A 99 -7.52 -1.81 34.49
N MET A 100 -8.04 -1.55 35.70
CA MET A 100 -7.88 -2.43 36.87
C MET A 100 -8.93 -3.55 36.93
N ARG A 101 -9.96 -3.50 36.09
CA ARG A 101 -11.06 -4.49 36.02
C ARG A 101 -11.12 -5.12 34.62
N ARG A 102 -11.52 -6.39 34.54
CA ARG A 102 -11.71 -7.17 33.29
C ARG A 102 -10.44 -7.43 32.45
N LEU A 103 -9.29 -7.60 33.10
CA LEU A 103 -8.02 -7.91 32.43
C LEU A 103 -8.09 -9.18 31.56
N SER A 104 -8.85 -10.19 31.99
CA SER A 104 -9.01 -11.46 31.28
C SER A 104 -9.85 -11.37 30.01
N SER A 105 -10.82 -10.44 29.92
CA SER A 105 -11.56 -10.24 28.67
C SER A 105 -10.73 -9.43 27.68
N ILE A 106 -10.07 -8.36 28.14
CA ILE A 106 -9.21 -7.54 27.28
C ILE A 106 -8.08 -8.40 26.69
N LYS A 107 -7.47 -9.28 27.50
CA LYS A 107 -6.44 -10.21 27.04
C LYS A 107 -6.95 -11.19 25.96
N ARG A 108 -8.17 -11.71 26.13
CA ARG A 108 -8.80 -12.58 25.11
C ARG A 108 -9.04 -11.82 23.82
N ASP A 109 -9.51 -10.58 23.90
CA ASP A 109 -9.74 -9.72 22.73
C ASP A 109 -8.42 -9.38 22.02
N THR A 110 -7.36 -9.03 22.74
CA THR A 110 -6.02 -8.77 22.17
C THR A 110 -5.49 -10.00 21.42
N ASN A 111 -5.65 -11.19 22.01
CA ASN A 111 -5.21 -12.44 21.39
C ASN A 111 -6.05 -12.80 20.16
N SER A 112 -7.37 -12.55 20.16
CA SER A 112 -8.20 -12.77 18.98
C SER A 112 -7.84 -11.81 17.86
N ILE A 113 -7.67 -10.52 18.17
CA ILE A 113 -7.26 -9.50 17.19
C ILE A 113 -5.90 -9.85 16.58
N GLY A 114 -4.94 -10.33 17.39
CA GLY A 114 -3.64 -10.79 16.87
C GLY A 114 -3.76 -11.94 15.88
N LYS A 115 -4.66 -12.90 16.12
CA LYS A 115 -4.93 -14.00 15.18
C LYS A 115 -5.59 -13.51 13.89
N ASP A 116 -6.53 -12.59 14.00
CA ASP A 116 -7.22 -12.00 12.85
C ASP A 116 -6.24 -11.20 11.97
N ILE A 117 -5.32 -10.45 12.59
CA ILE A 117 -4.22 -9.75 11.92
C ILE A 117 -3.33 -10.74 11.17
N LYS A 118 -2.92 -11.84 11.81
CA LYS A 118 -2.13 -12.88 11.16
C LYS A 118 -2.83 -13.45 9.94
N ALA A 119 -4.08 -13.90 10.10
CA ALA A 119 -4.84 -14.53 9.03
C ALA A 119 -5.03 -13.59 7.82
N ARG A 120 -5.35 -12.31 8.07
CA ARG A 120 -5.44 -11.31 6.99
C ARG A 120 -4.09 -10.96 6.41
N GLY A 121 -3.04 -10.84 7.21
CA GLY A 121 -1.69 -10.59 6.72
C GLY A 121 -1.22 -11.67 5.74
N GLU A 122 -1.48 -12.94 6.06
CA GLU A 122 -1.21 -14.07 5.17
C GLU A 122 -2.08 -14.05 3.91
N SER A 123 -3.35 -13.66 4.02
CA SER A 123 -4.26 -13.49 2.86
C SER A 123 -3.76 -12.43 1.88
N ILE A 124 -3.49 -11.23 2.40
CA ILE A 124 -2.97 -10.10 1.62
C ILE A 124 -1.65 -10.50 0.96
N ASN A 125 -0.75 -11.15 1.70
CA ASN A 125 0.53 -11.57 1.18
C ASN A 125 0.41 -12.58 0.02
N ARG A 126 -0.50 -13.57 0.13
CA ARG A 126 -0.80 -14.50 -0.98
C ARG A 126 -1.35 -13.77 -2.21
N LYS A 127 -2.30 -12.85 -2.01
CA LYS A 127 -2.92 -12.07 -3.10
C LYS A 127 -1.91 -11.13 -3.78
N LEU A 128 -1.06 -10.46 -3.00
CA LEU A 128 0.06 -9.66 -3.51
C LEU A 128 1.04 -10.51 -4.33
N GLY A 129 1.36 -11.72 -3.85
CA GLY A 129 2.19 -12.67 -4.58
C GLY A 129 1.58 -13.09 -5.93
N ALA A 130 0.26 -13.35 -5.96
CA ALA A 130 -0.46 -13.65 -7.21
C ALA A 130 -0.44 -12.48 -8.19
N MET A 131 -0.65 -11.25 -7.71
CA MET A 131 -0.60 -10.04 -8.54
C MET A 131 0.80 -9.79 -9.12
N LYS A 132 1.86 -10.04 -8.33
CA LYS A 132 3.24 -10.00 -8.82
C LYS A 132 3.48 -11.01 -9.93
N ALA A 133 3.05 -12.27 -9.73
CA ALA A 133 3.18 -13.31 -10.74
C ALA A 133 2.41 -12.96 -12.03
N LEU A 134 1.22 -12.35 -11.90
CA LEU A 134 0.44 -11.88 -13.04
C LEU A 134 1.16 -10.76 -13.81
N SER A 135 1.79 -9.82 -13.09
CA SER A 135 2.65 -8.80 -13.73
C SER A 135 3.78 -9.46 -14.53
N GLU A 136 4.54 -10.38 -13.93
CA GLU A 136 5.66 -11.07 -14.57
C GLU A 136 5.21 -11.88 -15.80
N GLN A 137 4.07 -12.57 -15.73
CA GLN A 137 3.50 -13.31 -16.85
C GLN A 137 3.05 -12.38 -17.99
N ALA A 138 2.39 -11.27 -17.66
CA ALA A 138 1.95 -10.28 -18.64
C ALA A 138 3.14 -9.60 -19.35
N GLU A 139 4.28 -9.44 -18.67
CA GLU A 139 5.52 -8.95 -19.27
C GLU A 139 6.11 -9.93 -20.29
N VAL A 140 6.05 -11.23 -20.00
CA VAL A 140 6.54 -12.28 -20.91
C VAL A 140 5.64 -12.44 -22.13
N GLN A 141 4.31 -12.44 -21.92
CA GLN A 141 3.34 -12.70 -22.99
C GLN A 141 3.11 -11.49 -23.91
N HIS A 142 2.96 -10.29 -23.33
CA HIS A 142 2.57 -9.09 -24.06
C HIS A 142 3.67 -8.03 -24.13
N GLY A 143 4.86 -8.34 -23.59
CA GLY A 143 5.98 -7.42 -23.48
C GLY A 143 5.91 -6.52 -22.24
N ALA A 144 7.07 -6.03 -21.81
CA ALA A 144 7.22 -5.22 -20.59
C ALA A 144 6.43 -3.90 -20.55
N HIS A 145 5.88 -3.48 -21.69
CA HIS A 145 5.12 -2.24 -21.88
C HIS A 145 3.62 -2.46 -22.05
N SER A 146 3.13 -3.70 -21.93
CA SER A 146 1.70 -3.98 -21.97
C SER A 146 0.96 -3.21 -20.87
N ALA A 147 -0.26 -2.77 -21.16
CA ALA A 147 -1.08 -2.02 -20.19
C ALA A 147 -1.31 -2.86 -18.92
N VAL A 148 -1.61 -4.14 -19.08
CA VAL A 148 -1.84 -5.09 -17.98
C VAL A 148 -0.59 -5.20 -17.09
N ALA A 149 0.59 -5.42 -17.66
CA ALA A 149 1.83 -5.52 -16.88
C ALA A 149 2.13 -4.22 -16.09
N ARG A 150 1.93 -3.06 -16.72
CA ARG A 150 2.18 -1.77 -16.08
C ARG A 150 1.21 -1.48 -14.95
N ILE A 151 -0.08 -1.76 -15.16
CA ILE A 151 -1.13 -1.57 -14.15
C ILE A 151 -0.87 -2.52 -12.99
N ALA A 152 -0.65 -3.81 -13.25
CA ALA A 152 -0.39 -4.82 -12.22
C ALA A 152 0.85 -4.46 -11.39
N ARG A 153 1.97 -4.07 -12.03
CA ARG A 153 3.20 -3.67 -11.33
C ARG A 153 3.01 -2.44 -10.44
N ALA A 154 2.39 -1.39 -10.98
CA ALA A 154 2.17 -0.15 -10.24
C ALA A 154 1.26 -0.36 -9.02
N GLN A 155 0.17 -1.13 -9.21
CA GLN A 155 -0.78 -1.44 -8.15
C GLN A 155 -0.19 -2.37 -7.10
N TYR A 156 0.55 -3.40 -7.52
CA TYR A 156 1.30 -4.27 -6.63
C TYR A 156 2.23 -3.46 -5.71
N SER A 157 3.06 -2.56 -6.28
CA SER A 157 3.96 -1.72 -5.49
C SER A 157 3.21 -0.84 -4.50
N ALA A 158 2.15 -0.15 -4.94
CA ALA A 158 1.37 0.73 -4.07
C ALA A 158 0.70 -0.03 -2.90
N LEU A 159 0.06 -1.17 -3.20
CA LEU A 159 -0.61 -2.00 -2.20
C LEU A 159 0.39 -2.66 -1.24
N ALA A 160 1.54 -3.09 -1.74
CA ALA A 160 2.62 -3.62 -0.93
C ALA A 160 3.18 -2.58 0.05
N CYS A 161 3.34 -1.32 -0.36
CA CYS A 161 3.74 -0.23 0.54
C CYS A 161 2.73 -0.04 1.69
N ILE A 162 1.43 -0.03 1.38
CA ILE A 162 0.37 0.13 2.38
C ILE A 162 0.37 -1.04 3.36
N PHE A 163 0.46 -2.27 2.83
CA PHE A 163 0.56 -3.48 3.64
C PHE A 163 1.78 -3.44 4.57
N GLN A 164 2.94 -3.05 4.04
CA GLN A 164 4.17 -2.91 4.81
C GLN A 164 4.04 -1.89 5.94
N ALA A 165 3.46 -0.72 5.66
CA ALA A 165 3.25 0.31 6.68
C ALA A 165 2.34 -0.22 7.81
N ALA A 166 1.26 -0.94 7.47
CA ALA A 166 0.35 -1.54 8.45
C ALA A 166 1.04 -2.59 9.32
N MET A 167 1.86 -3.46 8.71
CA MET A 167 2.62 -4.49 9.41
C MET A 167 3.75 -3.91 10.28
N HIS A 168 4.35 -2.81 9.86
CA HIS A 168 5.29 -2.07 10.69
C HIS A 168 4.60 -1.43 11.91
N GLU A 169 3.43 -0.82 11.73
CA GLU A 169 2.63 -0.28 12.83
C GLU A 169 2.21 -1.37 13.81
N TYR A 170 1.86 -2.56 13.31
CA TYR A 170 1.61 -3.74 14.14
C TYR A 170 2.83 -4.12 14.99
N ASN A 171 4.01 -4.24 14.38
CA ASN A 171 5.24 -4.57 15.09
C ASN A 171 5.55 -3.54 16.19
N CYS A 172 5.42 -2.25 15.87
CA CYS A 172 5.58 -1.17 16.84
C CYS A 172 4.60 -1.29 18.02
N ALA A 173 3.34 -1.67 17.76
CA ALA A 173 2.34 -1.88 18.80
C ALA A 173 2.68 -3.07 19.73
N GLU A 174 3.20 -4.17 19.16
CA GLU A 174 3.63 -5.33 19.95
C GLU A 174 4.91 -5.05 20.75
N MET A 175 5.90 -4.38 20.14
CA MET A 175 7.13 -3.98 20.84
C MET A 175 6.84 -3.01 21.99
N LYS A 176 5.91 -2.07 21.80
CA LYS A 176 5.43 -1.21 22.89
C LYS A 176 4.79 -2.03 24.01
N GLN A 177 4.01 -3.05 23.68
CA GLN A 177 3.39 -3.91 24.69
C GLN A 177 4.42 -4.77 25.43
N ARG A 178 5.47 -5.24 24.73
CA ARG A 178 6.62 -5.93 25.31
C ARG A 178 7.31 -5.06 26.35
N GLU A 179 7.64 -3.82 26.00
CA GLU A 179 8.27 -2.86 26.91
C GLU A 179 7.39 -2.57 28.14
N ASN A 180 6.09 -2.40 27.95
CA ASN A 180 5.17 -2.21 29.08
C ASN A 180 5.13 -3.42 30.03
N CYS A 181 5.26 -4.65 29.51
CA CYS A 181 5.33 -5.84 30.35
C CYS A 181 6.63 -5.86 31.16
N LYS A 182 7.76 -5.49 30.54
CA LYS A 182 9.07 -5.35 31.19
C LYS A 182 9.04 -4.35 32.35
N ILE A 183 8.53 -3.13 32.10
CA ILE A 183 8.39 -2.08 33.13
C ILE A 183 7.52 -2.57 34.30
N ARG A 184 6.43 -3.29 34.03
CA ARG A 184 5.58 -3.85 35.08
C ARG A 184 6.29 -4.90 35.93
N ILE A 185 7.08 -5.77 35.30
CA ILE A 185 7.86 -6.78 36.03
C ILE A 185 8.90 -6.10 36.91
N GLN A 186 9.64 -5.14 36.37
CA GLN A 186 10.60 -4.33 37.12
C GLN A 186 9.94 -3.70 38.36
N ARG A 187 8.76 -3.09 38.18
CA ARG A 187 8.04 -2.48 39.29
C ARG A 187 7.62 -3.49 40.37
N GLN A 188 7.21 -4.70 40.00
CA GLN A 188 6.86 -5.74 40.96
C GLN A 188 8.10 -6.25 41.72
N LEU A 189 9.27 -6.25 41.10
CA LEU A 189 10.53 -6.60 41.76
C LEU A 189 10.98 -5.53 42.75
N GLU A 190 10.84 -4.25 42.39
CA GLU A 190 11.09 -3.12 43.30
C GLU A 190 10.19 -3.21 44.55
N ILE A 191 8.91 -3.57 44.38
CA ILE A 191 7.97 -3.78 45.50
C ILE A 191 8.43 -4.94 46.41
N MET A 192 9.04 -5.97 45.83
CA MET A 192 9.64 -7.09 46.58
C MET A 192 11.01 -6.74 47.19
N GLY A 193 11.50 -5.51 47.00
CA GLY A 193 12.78 -5.04 47.54
C GLY A 193 14.00 -5.50 46.73
N LYS A 194 13.80 -5.97 45.48
CA LYS A 194 14.89 -6.28 44.55
C LYS A 194 14.99 -5.15 43.52
N ASP A 195 16.11 -4.44 43.53
CA ASP A 195 16.43 -3.47 42.49
C ASP A 195 17.11 -4.23 41.34
N VAL A 196 16.42 -4.34 40.20
CA VAL A 196 16.87 -5.06 39.02
C VAL A 196 16.67 -4.14 37.83
N SER A 197 17.74 -3.95 37.05
CA SER A 197 17.68 -3.15 35.84
C SER A 197 16.85 -3.82 34.75
N GLY A 198 16.35 -3.03 33.80
CA GLY A 198 15.64 -3.57 32.64
C GLY A 198 16.49 -4.58 31.86
N ASP A 199 17.79 -4.35 31.72
CA ASP A 199 18.66 -5.23 30.93
C ASP A 199 18.91 -6.56 31.65
N GLU A 200 19.06 -6.55 32.98
CA GLU A 200 19.11 -7.78 33.76
C GLU A 200 17.81 -8.60 33.64
N ILE A 201 16.66 -7.94 33.56
CA ILE A 201 15.37 -8.62 33.34
C ILE A 201 15.35 -9.32 31.98
N GLU A 202 15.92 -8.71 30.93
CA GLU A 202 16.05 -9.35 29.61
C GLU A 202 16.97 -10.55 29.66
N ASP A 203 18.15 -10.40 30.26
CA ASP A 203 19.11 -11.48 30.43
C ASP A 203 18.49 -12.68 31.18
N MET A 204 17.67 -12.40 32.20
CA MET A 204 16.94 -13.43 32.93
C MET A 204 15.92 -14.16 32.05
N PHE A 205 15.27 -13.47 31.10
CA PHE A 205 14.37 -14.08 30.13
C PHE A 205 15.12 -14.92 29.11
N GLU A 206 16.19 -14.39 28.51
CA GLU A 206 16.99 -15.08 27.50
C GLU A 206 17.64 -16.35 28.06
N GLN A 207 18.14 -16.29 29.30
CA GLN A 207 18.77 -17.43 29.97
C GLN A 207 17.78 -18.42 30.58
N GLY A 208 16.48 -18.08 30.62
CA GLY A 208 15.44 -18.91 31.24
C GLY A 208 15.59 -19.07 32.75
N LYS A 209 16.35 -18.20 33.43
CA LYS A 209 16.63 -18.28 34.88
C LYS A 209 15.53 -17.62 35.70
N TRP A 210 14.35 -18.23 35.69
CA TRP A 210 13.15 -17.71 36.36
C TRP A 210 13.13 -17.94 37.88
N ASP A 211 13.81 -18.98 38.37
CA ASP A 211 13.73 -19.42 39.77
C ASP A 211 14.22 -18.37 40.78
N VAL A 212 15.05 -17.41 40.31
CA VAL A 212 15.57 -16.28 41.07
C VAL A 212 14.45 -15.41 41.68
N PHE A 213 13.26 -15.40 41.08
CA PHE A 213 12.11 -14.66 41.63
C PHE A 213 11.42 -15.38 42.80
N SER A 214 11.59 -16.71 42.91
CA SER A 214 10.91 -17.55 43.91
C SER A 214 11.68 -17.74 45.22
N GLU A 215 13.00 -17.49 45.25
CA GLU A 215 13.89 -17.85 46.37
C GLU A 215 13.69 -17.03 47.67
N ASN A 216 13.08 -15.84 47.63
CA ASN A 216 13.04 -14.92 48.79
C ASN A 216 11.64 -14.69 49.42
N LEU A 217 10.74 -15.67 49.35
CA LEU A 217 9.36 -15.58 49.87
C LEU A 217 9.21 -15.61 51.41
N LEU A 218 10.21 -15.19 52.19
CA LEU A 218 10.23 -15.39 53.65
C LEU A 218 9.78 -14.17 54.48
N ALA A 219 9.66 -12.96 53.89
CA ALA A 219 9.41 -11.73 54.67
C ALA A 219 7.96 -11.22 54.67
N ASP A 220 7.16 -11.44 53.61
CA ASP A 220 5.75 -11.00 53.55
C ASP A 220 4.90 -11.89 52.61
N VAL A 221 4.31 -12.95 53.17
CA VAL A 221 3.72 -14.08 52.40
C VAL A 221 2.58 -13.65 51.48
N LYS A 222 1.81 -12.61 51.83
CA LYS A 222 0.65 -12.18 51.01
C LYS A 222 1.05 -11.20 49.91
N GLY A 223 1.87 -10.19 50.24
CA GLY A 223 2.36 -9.21 49.27
C GLY A 223 3.27 -9.84 48.22
N ALA A 224 4.25 -10.64 48.66
CA ALA A 224 5.20 -11.29 47.78
C ALA A 224 4.53 -12.30 46.83
N ARG A 225 3.51 -13.04 47.30
CA ARG A 225 2.75 -13.98 46.47
C ARG A 225 1.92 -13.27 45.39
N ALA A 226 1.35 -12.10 45.70
CA ALA A 226 0.62 -11.31 44.72
C ALA A 226 1.56 -10.77 43.62
N ALA A 227 2.73 -10.25 44.01
CA ALA A 227 3.74 -9.77 43.08
C ALA A 227 4.25 -10.89 42.16
N LEU A 228 4.56 -12.07 42.71
CA LEU A 228 4.96 -13.25 41.94
C LEU A 228 3.91 -13.68 40.92
N ASN A 229 2.63 -13.76 41.32
CA ASN A 229 1.54 -14.10 40.40
C ASN A 229 1.41 -13.09 39.26
N GLU A 230 1.63 -11.80 39.54
CA GLU A 230 1.62 -10.77 38.51
C GLU A 230 2.80 -10.92 37.56
N ILE A 231 4.02 -11.11 38.08
CA ILE A 231 5.25 -11.33 37.31
C ILE A 231 5.09 -12.55 36.39
N GLU A 232 4.60 -13.69 36.89
CA GLU A 232 4.30 -14.86 36.05
C GLU A 232 3.27 -14.57 34.95
N SER A 233 2.22 -13.80 35.27
CA SER A 233 1.20 -13.43 34.30
C SER A 233 1.76 -12.53 33.20
N ARG A 234 2.67 -11.60 33.53
CA ARG A 234 3.39 -10.77 32.57
C ARG A 234 4.32 -11.61 31.70
N HIS A 235 5.05 -12.55 32.29
CA HIS A 235 5.95 -13.43 31.54
C HIS A 235 5.20 -14.27 30.51
N ARG A 236 4.05 -14.87 30.87
CA ARG A 236 3.19 -15.57 29.90
C ARG A 236 2.74 -14.68 28.75
N GLU A 237 2.62 -13.36 28.98
CA GLU A 237 2.26 -12.41 27.91
C GLU A 237 3.45 -12.08 27.02
N LEU A 238 4.66 -11.95 27.58
CA LEU A 238 5.89 -11.80 26.79
C LEU A 238 6.08 -12.99 25.83
N LEU A 239 5.89 -14.22 26.31
CA LEU A 239 5.97 -15.40 25.44
C LEU A 239 4.92 -15.40 24.32
N GLN A 240 3.70 -14.91 24.61
CA GLN A 240 2.65 -14.76 23.59
C GLN A 240 2.97 -13.67 22.59
N LEU A 241 3.56 -12.55 23.02
CA LEU A 241 4.03 -11.47 22.16
C LEU A 241 5.12 -11.96 21.21
N GLU A 242 6.14 -12.64 21.74
CA GLU A 242 7.21 -13.23 20.95
C GLU A 242 6.70 -14.26 19.96
N GLY A 243 5.77 -15.12 20.38
CA GLY A 243 5.10 -16.05 19.48
C GLY A 243 4.40 -15.34 18.32
N ARG A 244 3.65 -14.27 18.59
CA ARG A 244 2.96 -13.49 17.55
C ARG A 244 3.93 -12.77 16.60
N ILE A 245 5.02 -12.22 17.10
CA ILE A 245 6.05 -11.58 16.26
C ILE A 245 6.75 -12.64 15.39
N ARG A 246 7.10 -13.79 15.97
CA ARG A 246 7.74 -14.91 15.26
C ARG A 246 6.84 -15.50 14.19
N ASP A 247 5.54 -15.61 14.47
CA ASP A 247 4.54 -16.10 13.53
C ASP A 247 4.40 -15.23 12.28
N LEU A 248 4.77 -13.94 12.34
CA LEU A 248 4.77 -13.02 11.20
C LEU A 248 6.16 -12.81 10.60
N HIS A 249 7.17 -13.57 11.07
CA HIS A 249 8.54 -13.47 10.57
C HIS A 249 8.61 -13.67 9.06
N ASP A 250 7.88 -14.66 8.53
CA ASP A 250 7.82 -14.93 7.09
C ASP A 250 7.21 -13.77 6.28
N LEU A 251 6.25 -13.04 6.87
CA LEU A 251 5.71 -11.83 6.25
C LEU A 251 6.73 -10.69 6.27
N PHE A 252 7.48 -10.52 7.36
CA PHE A 252 8.53 -9.50 7.46
C PHE A 252 9.70 -9.76 6.51
N LEU A 253 10.10 -11.01 6.30
CA LEU A 253 11.14 -11.38 5.33
C LEU A 253 10.75 -10.99 3.90
N GLN A 254 9.51 -11.24 3.50
CA GLN A 254 9.02 -10.88 2.16
C GLN A 254 8.89 -9.37 1.97
N MET A 255 8.51 -8.65 3.03
CA MET A 255 8.49 -7.19 3.04
C MET A 255 9.89 -6.58 2.92
N ALA A 256 10.92 -7.19 3.51
CA ALA A 256 12.30 -6.68 3.43
C ALA A 256 12.83 -6.70 1.99
N LEU A 257 12.46 -7.71 1.19
CA LEU A 257 12.81 -7.80 -0.23
C LEU A 257 12.13 -6.73 -1.10
N LEU A 258 10.99 -6.19 -0.66
CA LEU A 258 10.23 -5.18 -1.40
C LEU A 258 10.80 -3.76 -1.26
N VAL A 259 11.50 -3.47 -0.15
CA VAL A 259 12.10 -2.14 0.09
C VAL A 259 13.21 -1.84 -0.91
N GLU A 260 13.98 -2.86 -1.33
CA GLU A 260 15.05 -2.68 -2.32
C GLU A 260 14.52 -2.29 -3.71
N GLN A 261 13.31 -2.71 -4.08
CA GLN A 261 12.70 -2.36 -5.37
C GLN A 261 12.04 -0.97 -5.39
N GLN A 262 11.81 -0.33 -4.23
CA GLN A 262 11.10 0.95 -4.12
C GLN A 262 11.98 2.20 -4.36
N ALA A 263 13.31 2.08 -4.22
CA ALA A 263 14.20 3.24 -4.33
C ALA A 263 14.25 3.85 -5.75
N ASP A 264 13.97 3.05 -6.79
CA ASP A 264 14.07 3.48 -8.20
C ASP A 264 12.75 4.02 -8.79
N THR A 265 11.63 3.96 -8.08
CA THR A 265 10.30 4.27 -8.62
C THR A 265 9.65 5.51 -8.00
N LEU A 266 10.42 6.53 -7.61
CA LEU A 266 9.84 7.74 -7.01
C LEU A 266 9.13 8.64 -8.06
N ASP A 267 9.46 8.51 -9.35
CA ASP A 267 8.77 9.18 -10.47
C ASP A 267 7.91 8.23 -11.33
N VAL A 268 6.99 7.52 -10.68
CA VAL A 268 6.06 6.56 -11.35
C VAL A 268 5.26 7.24 -12.46
N ILE A 269 4.83 8.49 -12.30
CA ILE A 269 3.95 9.15 -13.27
C ILE A 269 4.74 9.55 -14.53
N GLU A 270 5.84 10.28 -14.38
CA GLU A 270 6.66 10.71 -15.52
C GLU A 270 7.21 9.51 -16.29
N PHE A 271 7.77 8.52 -15.58
CA PHE A 271 8.29 7.31 -16.19
C PHE A 271 7.22 6.50 -16.93
N ASN A 272 6.01 6.38 -16.37
CA ASN A 272 4.91 5.71 -17.04
C ASN A 272 4.39 6.50 -18.24
N VAL A 273 4.26 7.81 -18.13
CA VAL A 273 3.83 8.66 -19.26
C VAL A 273 4.85 8.58 -20.40
N GLN A 274 6.14 8.69 -20.10
CA GLN A 274 7.23 8.56 -21.07
C GLN A 274 7.17 7.22 -21.81
N LYS A 275 6.99 6.12 -21.08
CA LYS A 275 6.86 4.78 -21.69
C LYS A 275 5.60 4.61 -22.56
N THR A 276 4.49 5.26 -22.23
CA THR A 276 3.28 5.25 -23.07
C THR A 276 3.52 5.97 -24.40
N VAL A 277 4.26 7.09 -24.38
CA VAL A 277 4.62 7.84 -25.58
C VAL A 277 5.47 6.98 -26.53
N GLU A 278 6.41 6.21 -25.99
CA GLU A 278 7.26 5.30 -26.78
C GLU A 278 6.44 4.18 -27.46
N TYR A 279 5.53 3.52 -26.73
CA TYR A 279 4.68 2.46 -27.27
C TYR A 279 3.72 2.97 -28.36
N THR A 280 3.04 4.11 -28.12
CA THR A 280 2.17 4.73 -29.12
C THR A 280 2.95 5.20 -30.36
N GLY A 281 4.20 5.64 -30.19
CA GLY A 281 5.13 5.91 -31.27
C GLY A 281 5.37 4.69 -32.16
N GLN A 282 5.61 3.52 -31.57
CA GLN A 282 5.78 2.26 -32.30
C GLN A 282 4.48 1.81 -33.00
N ALA A 283 3.33 1.92 -32.32
CA ALA A 283 2.02 1.61 -32.91
C ALA A 283 1.73 2.50 -34.14
N LYS A 284 2.04 3.80 -34.07
CA LYS A 284 1.91 4.73 -35.21
C LYS A 284 2.75 4.29 -36.41
N VAL A 285 3.96 3.74 -36.18
CA VAL A 285 4.80 3.18 -37.25
C VAL A 285 4.15 1.94 -37.87
N GLN A 286 3.58 1.05 -37.05
CA GLN A 286 2.90 -0.15 -37.55
C GLN A 286 1.62 0.18 -38.32
N VAL A 287 0.80 1.12 -37.84
CA VAL A 287 -0.39 1.61 -38.57
C VAL A 287 0.01 2.27 -39.89
N ARG A 288 1.08 3.10 -39.90
CA ARG A 288 1.60 3.67 -41.16
C ARG A 288 2.04 2.58 -42.15
N LYS A 289 2.71 1.53 -41.68
CA LYS A 289 3.08 0.38 -42.51
C LYS A 289 1.83 -0.34 -43.03
N ALA A 290 0.82 -0.57 -42.20
CA ALA A 290 -0.44 -1.21 -42.58
C ALA A 290 -1.18 -0.39 -43.67
N VAL A 291 -1.28 0.93 -43.51
CA VAL A 291 -1.84 1.84 -44.53
C VAL A 291 -1.03 1.78 -45.83
N GLN A 292 0.31 1.76 -45.74
CA GLN A 292 1.17 1.60 -46.92
C GLN A 292 0.97 0.24 -47.60
N TYR A 293 0.79 -0.84 -46.85
CA TYR A 293 0.50 -2.17 -47.40
C TYR A 293 -0.87 -2.22 -48.08
N LYS A 294 -1.92 -1.63 -47.48
CA LYS A 294 -3.24 -1.48 -48.11
C LYS A 294 -3.15 -0.70 -49.42
N LYS A 295 -2.42 0.42 -49.42
CA LYS A 295 -2.23 1.28 -50.60
C LYS A 295 -1.39 0.63 -51.71
N LYS A 296 -0.42 -0.23 -51.35
CA LYS A 296 0.44 -0.96 -52.31
C LYS A 296 -0.19 -2.23 -52.88
N ASN A 297 -1.27 -2.73 -52.29
CA ASN A 297 -1.97 -3.95 -52.75
C ASN A 297 -3.46 -3.71 -53.08
N PRO A 298 -3.82 -2.70 -53.91
CA PRO A 298 -5.21 -2.38 -54.21
C PRO A 298 -5.94 -3.52 -54.95
N CYS A 299 -5.20 -4.31 -55.73
CA CYS A 299 -5.74 -5.44 -56.50
C CYS A 299 -6.20 -6.61 -55.61
N ARG A 300 -5.76 -6.70 -54.34
CA ARG A 300 -6.22 -7.76 -53.43
C ARG A 300 -7.64 -7.49 -52.90
N THR A 301 -8.02 -6.22 -52.79
CA THR A 301 -9.38 -5.79 -52.40
C THR A 301 -10.35 -5.83 -53.59
N ILE A 302 -9.87 -5.53 -54.80
CA ILE A 302 -10.70 -5.47 -56.02
C ILE A 302 -10.81 -6.83 -56.72
N CYS A 303 -9.80 -7.69 -56.67
CA CYS A 303 -9.77 -8.97 -57.39
C CYS A 303 -10.35 -10.16 -56.60
N CYS A 304 -10.80 -9.95 -55.36
CA CYS A 304 -11.47 -10.99 -54.55
C CYS A 304 -12.84 -11.40 -55.13
N PHE A 305 -13.42 -10.60 -56.04
CA PHE A 305 -14.64 -10.96 -56.78
C PHE A 305 -14.39 -11.81 -58.04
N CYS A 306 -13.13 -11.91 -58.51
CA CYS A 306 -12.79 -12.59 -59.77
C CYS A 306 -11.76 -13.72 -59.63
N CYS A 307 -11.19 -13.94 -58.44
CA CYS A 307 -10.32 -15.08 -58.16
C CYS A 307 -10.71 -15.64 -56.78
N PRO A 308 -11.33 -16.83 -56.70
CA PRO A 308 -11.36 -17.59 -55.46
C PRO A 308 -9.90 -17.85 -55.08
N CYS A 309 -9.44 -17.23 -53.99
CA CYS A 309 -8.13 -17.48 -53.44
C CYS A 309 -7.97 -18.99 -53.21
N LEU A 310 -6.95 -19.57 -53.84
CA LEU A 310 -6.47 -20.93 -53.60
C LEU A 310 -6.27 -21.15 -52.09
N ASN A 311 -6.72 -22.32 -51.61
CA ASN A 311 -6.45 -22.89 -50.28
C ASN A 311 -4.98 -22.78 -49.86
#